data_AF-A0A9Q4FJB9-F1
#
_entry.id   AF-A0A9Q4FJB9-F1
#
_cell.length_a   1.000
_cell.length_b   1.000
_cell.length_c   1.000
_cell.angle_alpha   90.00
_cell.angle_beta   90.00
_cell.angle_gamma   90.00
#
_symmetry.space_group_name_H-M   'P 1'
#
loop_
_entity.id
_entity.type
_entity.pdbx_description
1 polymer ?
#
loop_
_entity_poly.entity_id
_entity_poly.type
_entity_poly.pdbx_seq_one_letter_code
_entity_poly.pdbx_strand_id
1 'polypeptide(L)' 'MEKEQKITPRRKLPPIKVWVSEDERAEIEDKARQTNMSLSAYLLAVGRNTPVRSVVDLKAIAD' A
#
# COMPACT_ATOMS: atom_id res chain seq x y z
N MET A 1 36.34 -7.79 3.83
CA MET A 1 35.36 -7.92 4.93
C MET A 1 34.06 -7.31 4.45
N GLU A 2 33.23 -8.12 3.80
CA GLU A 2 31.86 -7.71 3.46
C GLU A 2 31.10 -7.53 4.77
N LYS A 3 30.63 -6.32 5.02
CA LYS A 3 29.75 -6.05 6.16
C LYS A 3 28.41 -6.68 5.83
N GLU A 4 28.11 -7.81 6.47
CA GLU A 4 26.78 -8.40 6.49
C GLU A 4 25.78 -7.33 6.96
N GLN A 5 25.03 -6.75 6.02
CA GLN A 5 24.05 -5.72 6.31
C GLN A 5 22.90 -6.39 7.06
N LYS A 6 22.94 -6.31 8.38
CA LYS A 6 21.82 -6.72 9.23
C LYS A 6 20.59 -5.90 8.84
N ILE A 7 19.67 -6.53 8.12
CA ILE A 7 18.42 -5.91 7.68
C ILE A 7 17.65 -5.48 8.93
N THR A 8 17.45 -4.18 9.10
CA THR A 8 16.67 -3.66 10.22
C THR A 8 15.22 -4.08 10.05
N PRO A 9 14.59 -4.72 11.05
CA PRO A 9 13.18 -5.11 10.96
C PRO A 9 12.29 -3.91 10.67
N ARG A 10 11.35 -4.04 9.71
CA ARG A 10 10.46 -2.96 9.26
C ARG A 10 9.74 -2.22 10.40
N ARG A 11 9.40 -2.94 11.48
CA ARG A 11 8.74 -2.39 12.67
C ARG A 11 9.60 -1.40 13.46
N LYS A 12 10.92 -1.39 13.27
CA LYS A 12 11.85 -0.46 13.92
C LYS A 12 12.06 0.82 13.11
N LEU A 13 11.59 0.88 11.86
CA LEU A 13 11.68 2.06 11.02
C LEU A 13 10.46 2.97 11.26
N PRO A 14 10.64 4.29 11.32
CA PRO A 14 9.52 5.22 11.45
C PRO A 14 8.63 5.14 10.20
N PRO A 15 7.30 5.27 10.37
CA PRO A 15 6.38 5.30 9.24
C PRO A 15 6.57 6.56 8.39
N ILE A 16 6.22 6.47 7.12
CA ILE A 16 6.15 7.63 6.22
C ILE A 16 4.88 8.41 6.58
N LYS A 17 5.04 9.68 6.98
CA LYS A 17 3.93 10.58 7.26
C LYS A 17 3.66 11.43 6.03
N VAL A 18 2.41 11.41 5.57
CA VAL A 18 1.95 12.20 4.43
C VAL A 18 0.81 13.09 4.92
N TRP A 19 0.91 14.38 4.64
CA TRP A 19 -0.16 15.33 4.88
C TRP A 19 -1.06 15.33 3.66
N VAL A 20 -2.36 15.16 3.87
CA VAL A 20 -3.38 15.12 2.83
C VAL A 20 -4.57 15.97 3.26
N SER A 21 -5.29 16.50 2.28
CA SER A 21 -6.61 17.09 2.48
C SER A 21 -7.66 16.01 2.78
N GLU A 22 -8.84 16.42 3.22
CA GLU A 22 -9.95 15.49 3.52
C GLU A 22 -10.41 14.76 2.24
N ASP A 23 -10.49 15.46 1.12
CA ASP A 23 -10.89 14.90 -0.17
C ASP A 23 -9.87 13.84 -0.66
N GLU A 24 -8.58 14.16 -0.61
CA GLU A 24 -7.52 13.22 -1.00
C GLU A 24 -7.51 11.98 -0.09
N ARG A 25 -7.78 12.16 1.20
CA ARG A 25 -7.89 11.03 2.14
C ARG A 25 -9.05 10.13 1.78
N ALA A 26 -10.22 10.70 1.46
CA ALA A 26 -11.40 9.95 1.06
C ALA A 26 -11.14 9.15 -0.22
N GLU A 27 -10.52 9.78 -1.24
CA GLU A 27 -10.16 9.08 -2.47
C GLU A 27 -9.21 7.90 -2.26
N ILE A 28 -8.20 8.08 -1.40
CA ILE A 28 -7.23 7.01 -1.09
C ILE A 28 -7.93 5.86 -0.36
N GLU A 29 -8.84 6.18 0.56
CA GLU A 29 -9.59 5.18 1.30
C GLU A 29 -10.55 4.40 0.40
N ASP A 30 -11.23 5.08 -0.53
CA ASP A 30 -12.08 4.46 -1.55
C ASP A 30 -11.29 3.47 -2.41
N LYS A 31 -10.12 3.88 -2.92
CA LYS A 31 -9.24 3.02 -3.72
C LYS A 31 -8.71 1.84 -2.91
N ALA A 32 -8.40 2.03 -1.63
CA ALA A 32 -8.02 0.94 -0.73
C ALA A 32 -9.17 -0.07 -0.52
N ARG A 33 -10.41 0.42 -0.35
CA ARG A 33 -11.60 -0.42 -0.24
C ARG A 33 -11.87 -1.23 -1.51
N GLN A 34 -11.74 -0.60 -2.69
CA GLN A 34 -11.89 -1.27 -3.99
C GLN A 34 -10.88 -2.41 -4.22
N THR A 35 -9.74 -2.34 -3.55
CA THR A 35 -8.64 -3.32 -3.69
C THR A 35 -8.59 -4.30 -2.51
N ASN A 36 -9.54 -4.21 -1.57
CA ASN A 36 -9.60 -4.96 -0.32
C ASN A 36 -8.28 -4.90 0.47
N MET A 37 -7.62 -3.73 0.46
CA MET A 37 -6.38 -3.48 1.18
C MET A 37 -6.61 -2.47 2.30
N SER A 38 -5.82 -2.57 3.37
CA SER A 38 -5.73 -1.46 4.33
C SER A 38 -5.07 -0.25 3.67
N LEU A 39 -5.40 0.95 4.14
CA LEU A 39 -4.86 2.20 3.59
C LEU A 39 -3.31 2.21 3.54
N SER A 40 -2.66 1.71 4.59
CA SER A 40 -1.19 1.56 4.64
C SER A 40 -0.65 0.53 3.65
N ALA A 41 -1.38 -0.57 3.40
CA ALA A 41 -0.97 -1.58 2.45
C ALA A 41 -1.16 -1.10 1.00
N TYR A 42 -2.25 -0.39 0.75
CA TYR A 42 -2.54 0.27 -0.51
C TYR A 42 -1.46 1.30 -0.87
N LEU A 43 -1.15 2.24 0.04
CA LEU A 43 -0.10 3.24 -0.19
C LEU A 43 1.29 2.61 -0.36
N LEU A 44 1.59 1.53 0.36
CA LEU A 44 2.83 0.79 0.16
C LEU A 44 2.91 0.16 -1.23
N ALA A 45 1.80 -0.44 -1.72
CA ALA A 45 1.76 -1.07 -3.03
C ALA A 45 1.88 -0.03 -4.16
N VAL A 46 1.14 1.08 -4.04
CA VAL A 46 1.22 2.23 -4.96
C VAL A 46 2.63 2.83 -4.96
N GLY A 47 3.20 3.11 -3.79
CA GLY A 47 4.55 3.67 -3.67
C GLY A 47 5.66 2.75 -4.17
N ARG A 48 5.42 1.44 -4.25
CA ARG A 48 6.34 0.45 -4.86
C ARG A 48 6.04 0.17 -6.32
N ASN A 49 5.10 0.88 -6.95
CA ASN A 49 4.61 0.64 -8.31
C ASN A 49 4.24 -0.84 -8.55
N THR A 50 3.77 -1.52 -7.49
CA THR A 50 3.34 -2.92 -7.58
C THR A 50 1.93 -2.92 -8.18
N PRO A 51 1.60 -3.83 -9.12
CA PRO A 51 0.28 -3.86 -9.72
C PRO A 51 -0.79 -4.13 -8.65
N VAL A 52 -1.56 -3.09 -8.29
CA VAL A 52 -2.69 -3.20 -7.39
C VAL A 52 -3.88 -3.66 -8.24
N ARG A 53 -4.25 -4.94 -8.13
CA ARG A 53 -5.40 -5.50 -8.85
C ARG A 53 -6.67 -5.15 -8.09
N SER A 54 -7.70 -4.67 -8.80
CA SER A 54 -9.00 -4.39 -8.20
C SER A 54 -9.69 -5.70 -7.80
N VAL A 55 -10.48 -5.67 -6.73
CA VAL A 55 -11.36 -6.79 -6.37
C VAL A 55 -12.38 -7.06 -7.47
N VAL A 56 -12.74 -6.03 -8.24
CA VAL A 56 -13.63 -6.15 -9.41
C VAL A 56 -12.99 -7.02 -10.49
N ASP A 57 -11.69 -6.86 -10.75
CA ASP A 57 -10.96 -7.70 -11.71
C ASP A 57 -10.85 -9.15 -11.23
N LEU A 58 -10.64 -9.38 -9.92
CA LEU A 58 -10.60 -10.73 -9.35
C LEU A 58 -11.95 -11.44 -9.45
N LYS A 59 -13.06 -10.69 -9.35
CA LYS A 59 -14.41 -11.24 -9.44
C LYS A 59 -14.84 -11.49 -10.89
N ALA A 60 -14.36 -10.68 -11.84
CA ALA A 60 -14.63 -10.84 -13.27
C ALA A 60 -13.87 -12.00 -13.94
N ILE A 61 -12.78 -12.47 -13.33
CA ILE A 61 -12.02 -13.65 -13.80
C ILE A 61 -12.60 -14.97 -13.24
N ALA A 62 -13.52 -14.89 -12.28
CA ALA A 62 -14.13 -16.07 -11.64
C ALA A 62 -15.46 -16.51 -12.30
N ASP A 63 -15.86 -15.87 -13.39
CA ASP A 63 -17.02 -16.23 -14.23
C ASP A 63 -16.56 -16.89 -15.54
#